data_AF-A0A2E9E9L9-F1
#
_entry.id   AF-A0A2E9E9L9-F1
#
_cell.length_a   1.000
_cell.length_b   1.000
_cell.length_c   1.000
_cell.angle_alpha   90.00
_cell.angle_beta   90.00
_cell.angle_gamma   90.00
#
_symmetry.space_group_name_H-M   'P 1'
#
loop_
_entity.id
_entity.type
_entity.pdbx_description
1 polymer ?
#
loop_
_entity_poly.entity_id
_entity_poly.type
_entity_poly.pdbx_seq_one_letter_code
_entity_poly.pdbx_strand_id
1 'polypeptide(L)' 'MNIWLITLGLGFLFHGLLILWVGKLPWAFRTARKPNFERGSPEAFQIFWLDQYSYIGLTLSIFGLAQVFYGGIY' A
#
# COMPACT_ATOMS: atom_id res chain seq x y z
N MET A 1 25.62 -8.78 0.65
CA MET A 1 24.91 -7.50 0.83
C MET A 1 24.79 -6.80 -0.54
N ASN A 2 23.60 -6.81 -1.12
CA ASN A 2 23.27 -6.22 -2.41
C ASN A 2 22.62 -4.84 -2.24
N ILE A 3 23.42 -3.78 -2.38
CA ILE A 3 23.00 -2.40 -2.16
C ILE A 3 21.89 -1.92 -3.10
N TRP A 4 21.85 -2.41 -4.34
CA TRP A 4 20.83 -2.02 -5.31
C TRP A 4 19.45 -2.53 -4.90
N LEU A 5 19.39 -3.78 -4.44
CA LEU A 5 18.15 -4.38 -3.98
C LEU A 5 17.65 -3.69 -2.69
N ILE A 6 18.56 -3.36 -1.77
CA ILE A 6 18.23 -2.58 -0.57
C ILE A 6 17.67 -1.22 -0.98
N THR A 7 18.32 -0.50 -1.89
CA THR A 7 17.92 0.85 -2.29
C THR A 7 16.55 0.85 -2.98
N LEU A 8 16.30 -0.10 -3.89
CA LEU A 8 15.00 -0.26 -4.53
C LEU A 8 13.92 -0.63 -3.50
N GLY A 9 14.23 -1.54 -2.59
CA GLY A 9 13.34 -1.97 -1.52
C GLY A 9 12.95 -0.83 -0.59
N LEU A 10 13.90 0.03 -0.21
CA LEU A 10 13.63 1.25 0.56
C LEU A 10 12.74 2.22 -0.21
N GLY A 11 12.93 2.36 -1.53
CA GLY A 11 12.07 3.18 -2.39
C GLY A 11 10.63 2.69 -2.43
N PHE A 12 10.42 1.38 -2.57
CA PHE A 12 9.10 0.74 -2.51
C PHE A 12 8.47 0.87 -1.14
N LEU A 13 9.24 0.62 -0.08
CA LEU A 13 8.77 0.73 1.30
C LEU A 13 8.34 2.17 1.61
N PHE A 14 9.15 3.16 1.23
CA PHE A 14 8.82 4.57 1.42
C PHE A 14 7.53 4.96 0.68
N HIS A 15 7.42 4.65 -0.61
CA HIS A 15 6.21 4.96 -1.39
C HIS A 15 4.98 4.23 -0.86
N GLY A 16 5.13 2.95 -0.51
CA GLY A 16 4.06 2.16 0.07
C GLY A 16 3.53 2.74 1.36
N LEU A 17 4.44 3.12 2.27
CA LEU A 17 4.08 3.73 3.55
C LEU A 17 3.50 5.13 3.38
N LEU A 18 3.98 5.93 2.41
CA LEU A 18 3.41 7.24 2.08
C LEU A 18 1.96 7.10 1.60
N ILE A 19 1.67 6.12 0.74
CA ILE A 19 0.31 5.82 0.29
C ILE A 19 -0.56 5.39 1.47
N LEU A 20 -0.08 4.50 2.33
CA LEU A 20 -0.82 4.04 3.51
C LEU A 20 -1.03 5.15 4.54
N TRP A 21 -0.11 6.10 4.67
CA TRP A 21 -0.25 7.24 5.57
C TRP A 21 -1.44 8.12 5.15
N VAL A 22 -1.54 8.41 3.86
CA VAL A 22 -2.60 9.23 3.26
C VAL A 22 -3.92 8.46 3.12
N GLY A 23 -3.89 7.30 2.46
CA GLY A 23 -5.06 6.49 2.13
C GLY A 23 -5.56 5.58 3.26
N LYS A 24 -4.77 5.39 4.32
CA LYS A 24 -4.94 4.36 5.38
C LYS A 24 -4.82 2.94 4.82
N LEU A 25 -4.93 1.93 5.69
CA LEU A 25 -4.96 0.51 5.28
C LEU A 25 -6.15 0.20 4.37
N PRO A 26 -6.13 -0.85 3.53
CA PRO A 26 -7.32 -1.30 2.83
C PRO A 26 -8.50 -1.57 3.77
N TRP A 27 -9.73 -1.36 3.32
CA TRP A 27 -10.93 -1.53 4.14
C TRP A 27 -11.06 -2.93 4.74
N ALA A 28 -10.54 -3.96 4.07
CA ALA A 28 -10.50 -5.33 4.59
C ALA A 28 -9.72 -5.47 5.92
N PHE A 29 -8.80 -4.54 6.20
CA PHE A 29 -7.99 -4.52 7.42
C PHE A 29 -8.39 -3.43 8.40
N ARG A 30 -9.47 -2.67 8.13
CA ARG A 30 -9.99 -1.64 9.04
C ARG A 30 -11.04 -2.24 9.95
N THR A 31 -11.08 -1.75 11.19
CA THR A 31 -12.16 -2.07 12.15
C THR A 31 -13.46 -1.35 11.82
N ALA A 32 -13.37 -0.18 11.20
CA ALA A 32 -14.53 0.59 10.74
C ALA A 32 -15.18 -0.06 9.51
N ARG A 33 -16.51 0.02 9.40
CA ARG A 33 -17.23 -0.43 8.21
C ARG A 33 -16.96 0.49 7.03
N LYS A 34 -16.78 -0.10 5.84
CA LYS A 34 -16.70 0.63 4.58
C LYS A 34 -18.02 1.38 4.36
N PRO A 35 -17.99 2.70 4.07
CA PRO A 35 -19.15 3.46 3.65
C PRO A 35 -19.85 2.81 2.46
N ASN A 36 -21.18 2.87 2.46
CA ASN A 36 -22.01 2.37 1.37
C ASN A 36 -22.57 3.58 0.60
N PHE A 37 -22.38 3.58 -0.72
CA PHE A 37 -22.87 4.61 -1.63
C PHE A 37 -23.73 3.97 -2.71
N GLU A 38 -24.55 4.77 -3.38
CA GLU A 38 -25.36 4.30 -4.50
C GLU A 38 -24.46 3.74 -5.61
N ARG A 39 -24.82 2.58 -6.15
CA ARG A 39 -24.02 1.95 -7.21
C ARG A 39 -24.00 2.83 -8.45
N GLY A 40 -22.80 3.08 -8.98
CA GLY A 40 -22.61 3.95 -10.13
C GLY A 40 -22.45 5.43 -9.78
N SER A 41 -22.57 5.81 -8.51
CA SER A 41 -22.31 7.19 -8.09
C SER A 41 -20.80 7.51 -8.13
N PRO A 42 -20.43 8.78 -8.34
CA PRO A 42 -19.04 9.22 -8.25
C PRO A 42 -18.36 8.85 -6.92
N GLU A 43 -19.10 8.90 -5.81
CA GLU A 43 -18.62 8.57 -4.47
C GLU A 43 -18.29 7.07 -4.34
N ALA A 44 -19.13 6.20 -4.92
CA ALA A 44 -18.87 4.76 -4.97
C ALA A 44 -17.58 4.46 -5.75
N PHE A 45 -17.34 5.16 -6.85
CA PHE A 45 -16.12 5.04 -7.63
C PHE A 45 -14.89 5.56 -6.87
N GLN A 46 -15.00 6.74 -6.25
CA GLN A 46 -13.91 7.32 -5.46
C GLN A 46 -13.49 6.42 -4.30
N ILE A 47 -14.44 5.89 -3.53
CA ILE A 47 -14.09 5.02 -2.41
C ILE A 47 -13.52 3.68 -2.86
N PHE A 48 -13.95 3.16 -4.01
CA PHE A 48 -13.34 2.00 -4.63
C PHE A 48 -11.87 2.28 -4.97
N TRP A 49 -11.58 3.41 -5.63
CA TRP A 49 -10.22 3.75 -6.01
C TRP A 49 -9.33 4.02 -4.79
N LEU A 50 -9.82 4.73 -3.77
CA LEU A 50 -9.05 4.92 -2.54
C LEU A 50 -8.67 3.58 -1.88
N ASP A 51 -9.56 2.60 -1.90
CA ASP A 51 -9.31 1.25 -1.38
C ASP A 51 -8.26 0.50 -2.21
N GLN A 52 -8.35 0.54 -3.54
CA GLN A 52 -7.34 -0.05 -4.43
C GLN A 52 -5.97 0.62 -4.28
N TYR A 53 -5.95 1.94 -4.09
CA TYR A 53 -4.71 2.67 -3.85
C TYR A 53 -4.07 2.24 -2.52
N SER A 54 -4.87 2.05 -1.47
CA SER A 54 -4.38 1.44 -0.22
C SER A 54 -3.81 0.04 -0.41
N TYR A 55 -4.37 -0.80 -1.29
CA TYR A 55 -3.79 -2.13 -1.61
C TYR A 55 -2.44 -2.01 -2.32
N ILE A 56 -2.28 -1.04 -3.22
CA ILE A 56 -0.98 -0.74 -3.85
C ILE A 56 0.03 -0.35 -2.77
N GLY A 57 -0.36 0.55 -1.85
CA GLY A 57 0.48 0.97 -0.73
C GLY A 57 0.93 -0.18 0.16
N LEU A 58 0.00 -1.08 0.51
CA LEU A 58 0.30 -2.27 1.31
C LEU A 58 1.24 -3.23 0.58
N THR A 59 0.98 -3.46 -0.70
CA THR A 59 1.80 -4.36 -1.55
C THR A 59 3.23 -3.85 -1.67
N LEU A 60 3.39 -2.55 -1.99
CA LEU A 60 4.71 -1.91 -2.07
C LEU A 60 5.45 -1.95 -0.73
N SER A 61 4.74 -1.76 0.38
CA SER A 61 5.35 -1.82 1.71
C SER A 61 5.88 -3.22 2.03
N ILE A 62 5.07 -4.26 1.79
CA ILE A 62 5.46 -5.66 2.05
C ILE A 62 6.63 -6.07 1.14
N PHE A 63 6.53 -5.80 -0.15
CA PHE A 63 7.60 -6.15 -1.10
C PHE A 63 8.87 -5.35 -0.84
N GLY A 64 8.76 -4.05 -0.54
CA GLY A 64 9.90 -3.22 -0.20
C GLY A 64 10.64 -3.73 1.03
N LEU A 65 9.89 -4.08 2.08
CA LEU A 65 10.46 -4.69 3.28
C LEU A 65 11.16 -6.02 2.98
N ALA A 66 10.52 -6.91 2.21
CA ALA A 66 11.10 -8.19 1.82
C ALA A 66 12.40 -8.01 1.01
N GLN A 67 12.44 -7.04 0.09
CA GLN A 67 13.64 -6.73 -0.70
C GLN A 67 14.78 -6.18 0.17
N VAL A 68 14.50 -5.32 1.15
CA VAL A 68 15.50 -4.82 2.09
C VAL A 68 16.11 -5.97 2.89
N PHE A 69 15.29 -6.87 3.43
CA PHE A 69 15.79 -8.03 4.16
C PHE A 69 16.61 -8.96 3.27
N TYR A 70 16.09 -9.31 2.09
CA TYR A 70 16.80 -10.19 1.16
C TYR A 70 18.13 -9.58 0.69
N GLY A 71 18.15 -8.29 0.35
CA GLY A 71 19.37 -7.58 -0.04
C GLY A 71 20.37 -7.38 1.12
N GLY A 72 19.91 -7.42 2.37
CA GLY A 72 20.79 -7.44 3.53
C GLY A 72 21.48 -8.80 3.72
N ILE A 73 20.77 -9.90 3.48
CA ILE A 73 21.27 -11.27 3.62
C ILE A 73 22.24 -11.65 2.48
N TYR A 74 21.87 -11.34 1.22
CA TYR A 74 22.64 -11.69 0.02
C TYR A 74 23.48 -10.53 -0.48
#